data_AF-A0A962N2P5-F1
#
_entry.id   AF-A0A962N2P5-F1
#
_cell.length_a   1.000
_cell.length_b   1.000
_cell.length_c   1.000
_cell.angle_alpha   90.00
_cell.angle_beta   90.00
_cell.angle_gamma   90.00
#
_symmetry.space_group_name_H-M   'P 1'
#
loop_
_entity.id
_entity.type
_entity.pdbx_description
1 polymer ?
#
loop_
_entity_poly.entity_id
_entity_poly.type
_entity_poly.pdbx_seq_one_letter_code
_entity_poly.pdbx_strand_id
1 'polypeptide(L)' 'MQQIPIILKRELASYFVTPLAYVIILIFLVLAPALAFFLGGLYERGQADLIPFFNFHPWLYL' A
#
# COMPACT_ATOMS: atom_id res chain seq x y z
N MET A 1 -22.71 -21.10 1.04
CA MET A 1 -21.64 -20.22 0.51
C MET A 1 -22.11 -18.81 0.11
N GLN A 2 -23.42 -18.50 0.05
CA GLN A 2 -23.91 -17.18 -0.38
C GLN A 2 -23.72 -16.03 0.62
N GLN A 3 -23.39 -16.34 1.88
CA GLN A 3 -23.24 -15.33 2.95
C GLN A 3 -21.91 -14.57 2.86
N ILE A 4 -20.86 -15.20 2.35
CA ILE A 4 -19.51 -14.63 2.23
C ILE A 4 -19.50 -13.31 1.42
N PRO A 5 -20.05 -13.26 0.18
CA PRO A 5 -20.03 -12.01 -0.58
C PRO A 5 -20.88 -10.90 0.04
N ILE A 6 -21.94 -11.25 0.77
CA ILE A 6 -22.81 -10.28 1.46
C ILE A 6 -22.05 -9.60 2.60
N ILE A 7 -21.36 -10.39 3.43
CA ILE A 7 -20.54 -9.89 4.54
C ILE A 7 -19.38 -9.05 3.99
N LEU A 8 -18.67 -9.55 2.98
CA LEU A 8 -17.50 -8.88 2.41
C LEU A 8 -17.85 -7.50 1.83
N LYS A 9 -18.98 -7.37 1.12
CA LYS A 9 -19.46 -6.08 0.60
C LYS A 9 -19.79 -5.09 1.73
N ARG A 10 -20.41 -5.56 2.81
CA ARG A 10 -20.76 -4.74 3.98
C ARG A 10 -19.49 -4.18 4.64
N GLU A 11 -18.53 -5.05 4.93
CA GLU A 11 -17.30 -4.64 5.62
C GLU A 11 -16.45 -3.70 4.77
N LEU A 12 -16.27 -3.99 3.47
CA LEU A 12 -15.57 -3.08 2.56
C LEU A 12 -16.23 -1.71 2.53
N ALA A 13 -17.55 -1.66 2.33
CA ALA A 13 -18.27 -0.39 2.29
C ALA A 13 -18.12 0.39 3.61
N SER A 14 -18.23 -0.30 4.76
CA SER A 14 -18.08 0.33 6.07
C SER A 14 -16.68 0.90 6.30
N TYR A 15 -15.63 0.27 5.78
CA TYR A 15 -14.26 0.77 5.88
C TYR A 15 -14.09 2.13 5.19
N PHE A 16 -14.64 2.26 3.98
CA PHE A 16 -14.59 3.49 3.16
C PHE A 16 -15.58 4.58 3.57
N VAL A 17 -16.43 4.36 4.59
CA VAL A 17 -17.26 5.43 5.18
C VAL A 17 -16.41 6.36 6.03
N THR A 18 -15.32 5.86 6.62
CA THR A 18 -14.43 6.67 7.43
C THR A 18 -13.45 7.46 6.56
N PRO A 19 -13.28 8.78 6.77
CA PRO A 19 -12.31 9.57 5.99
C PRO A 19 -10.87 9.10 6.21
N LEU A 20 -10.59 8.46 7.35
CA LEU A 20 -9.29 7.89 7.69
C LEU A 20 -8.80 6.85 6.67
N ALA A 21 -9.70 6.01 6.13
CA ALA A 21 -9.33 4.99 5.14
C ALA A 21 -8.69 5.62 3.89
N TYR A 22 -9.25 6.73 3.40
CA TYR A 22 -8.69 7.45 2.26
C TYR A 22 -7.33 8.07 2.58
N VAL A 23 -7.16 8.59 3.81
CA VAL A 23 -5.88 9.16 4.25
C VAL A 23 -4.79 8.08 4.28
N ILE A 24 -5.07 6.91 4.85
CA ILE A 24 -4.11 5.80 4.89
C ILE A 24 -3.75 5.35 3.47
N ILE A 25 -4.74 5.19 2.58
CA ILE A 25 -4.49 4.81 1.19
C ILE A 25 -3.63 5.86 0.48
N LEU A 26 -3.91 7.14 0.68
CA LEU A 26 -3.17 8.23 0.05
C LEU A 26 -1.72 8.28 0.54
N ILE A 27 -1.51 8.12 1.85
CA ILE A 27 -0.17 8.04 2.45
C ILE A 27 0.59 6.83 1.88
N PHE A 28 -0.05 5.65 1.85
CA PHE A 28 0.54 4.44 1.28
C PHE A 28 0.94 4.64 -0.18
N LEU A 29 0.04 5.23 -0.98
CA LEU A 29 0.25 5.48 -2.41
C LEU A 29 1.42 6.41 -2.69
N VAL A 30 1.61 7.44 -1.87
CA VAL A 30 2.70 8.41 -2.04
C VAL A 30 4.02 7.87 -1.47
N LEU A 31 3.99 7.26 -0.29
CA LEU A 31 5.20 6.75 0.37
C LEU A 31 5.79 5.53 -0.33
N ALA A 32 4.99 4.61 -0.87
CA ALA A 32 5.49 3.39 -1.48
C ALA A 32 6.49 3.63 -2.63
N PRO A 33 6.18 4.47 -3.64
CA PRO A 33 7.16 4.85 -4.66
C PRO A 33 8.24 5.76 -4.09
N ALA A 34 7.93 6.65 -3.14
CA ALA A 34 8.94 7.56 -2.60
C ALA A 34 10.08 6.82 -1.88
N LEU A 35 9.75 5.83 -1.06
CA LEU A 35 10.71 4.96 -0.40
C LEU A 35 11.53 4.14 -1.41
N ALA A 36 10.87 3.59 -2.43
CA ALA A 36 11.55 2.78 -3.44
C ALA A 36 12.52 3.60 -4.30
N PHE A 37 12.08 4.76 -4.80
CA PHE A 37 12.86 5.55 -5.77
C PHE A 37 13.85 6.52 -5.13
N PHE A 38 13.46 7.26 -4.08
CA PHE A 38 14.33 8.29 -3.49
C PHE A 38 15.24 7.74 -2.37
N LEU A 39 14.71 6.89 -1.48
CA LEU A 39 15.49 6.32 -0.38
C LEU A 39 16.21 5.02 -0.77
N GLY A 40 15.57 4.21 -1.62
CA GLY A 40 16.09 2.94 -2.07
C GLY A 40 16.96 2.98 -3.33
N GLY A 41 17.05 4.13 -3.99
CA GLY A 41 17.85 4.32 -5.20
C GLY A 41 17.50 3.33 -6.32
N LEU A 42 16.22 2.95 -6.45
CA LEU A 42 15.78 1.90 -7.39
C LEU A 42 16.26 2.15 -8.83
N TYR A 43 16.27 3.41 -9.29
CA TYR A 43 16.81 3.76 -10.61
C TYR A 43 18.34 3.86 -10.64
N GLU A 44 18.95 4.45 -9.61
CA GLU A 44 20.39 4.73 -9.54
C GLU A 44 21.23 3.46 -9.49
N ARG A 45 20.64 2.37 -8.98
CA ARG A 45 21.26 1.05 -8.94
C ARG A 45 21.48 0.42 -10.33
N GLY A 46 20.77 0.86 -11.37
CA GLY A 46 20.90 0.30 -12.72
C GLY A 46 20.57 -1.19 -12.81
N GLN A 47 19.81 -1.73 -11.86
CA GLN A 47 19.43 -3.15 -11.79
C GLN A 47 17.92 -3.30 -11.96
N ALA A 48 17.50 -4.26 -12.78
CA ALA A 48 16.09 -4.59 -12.99
C ALA A 48 15.55 -5.53 -11.88
N ASP A 49 15.79 -5.17 -10.63
CA ASP A 49 15.24 -5.87 -9.48
C ASP A 49 14.39 -4.93 -8.62
N LEU A 50 13.51 -5.50 -7.79
CA LEU A 50 12.60 -4.76 -6.92
C LEU A 50 13.02 -4.83 -5.44
N ILE A 51 14.29 -5.14 -5.17
CA ILE A 51 14.80 -5.29 -3.81
C ILE A 51 14.56 -4.02 -2.96
N PRO A 52 14.83 -2.80 -3.45
CA PRO A 52 14.54 -1.58 -2.69
C PRO A 52 13.06 -1.45 -2.32
N PHE A 53 12.16 -1.81 -3.24
CA PHE A 53 10.73 -1.74 -3.01
C PHE A 53 10.27 -2.68 -1.90
N PHE A 54 10.71 -3.94 -1.93
CA PHE A 54 10.29 -4.94 -0.93
C PHE A 54 10.97 -4.76 0.43
N ASN A 55 12.19 -4.22 0.49
CA ASN A 55 12.86 -3.93 1.76
C ASN A 55 12.14 -2.84 2.56
N PHE A 56 11.53 -1.86 1.89
CA PHE A 56 10.80 -0.77 2.54
C PHE A 56 9.31 -1.08 2.79
N HIS A 57 8.74 -2.10 2.14
CA HIS A 57 7.33 -2.47 2.30
C HIS A 57 6.93 -2.77 3.76
N PRO A 58 7.67 -3.59 4.54
CA PRO A 58 7.33 -3.88 5.93
C PRO A 58 7.23 -2.64 6.81
N TRP A 59 8.13 -1.66 6.59
CA TRP A 59 8.17 -0.41 7.35
C TRP A 59 7.00 0.51 7.04
N LEU A 60 6.42 0.38 5.85
CA LEU A 60 5.32 1.20 5.39
C LEU A 60 3.95 0.74 5.96
N TYR A 61 3.89 -0.45 6.55
CA TYR A 61 2.73 -0.97 7.27
C TYR A 61 2.79 -0.79 8.79
N LEU A 62 3.91 -0.27 9.34
CA LEU A 62 4.06 0.11 10.75
C LEU A 62 3.53 1.53 10.97
#